data_AF-A0A5N8XGI2-F1
#
_entry.id   AF-A0A5N8XGI2-F1
#
_cell.length_a   1.000
_cell.length_b   1.000
_cell.length_c   1.000
_cell.angle_alpha   90.00
_cell.angle_beta   90.00
_cell.angle_gamma   90.00
#
_symmetry.space_group_name_H-M   'P 1'
#
loop_
_entity.id
_entity.type
_entity.pdbx_description
1 polymer ?
#
loop_
_entity_poly.entity_id
_entity_poly.type
_entity_poly.pdbx_seq_one_letter_code
_entity_poly.pdbx_strand_id
1 'polypeptide(L)' 'MVARPPFGVFLVIDGVPNAVGLAEITAMPHHMELPAVGASVAGEVIWHTEHNHQVKIRLDEWTARTR' A
#
# COMPACT_ATOMS: atom_id res chain seq x y z
N MET A 1 -5.68 23.88 -12.64
CA MET A 1 -5.98 23.41 -11.27
C MET A 1 -5.15 22.16 -11.02
N VAL A 2 -4.33 22.12 -9.97
CA VAL A 2 -3.54 20.92 -9.62
C VAL A 2 -4.11 20.36 -8.33
N ALA A 3 -4.69 19.16 -8.39
CA ALA A 3 -5.07 18.38 -7.22
C ALA A 3 -3.97 17.33 -6.96
N ARG A 4 -3.58 17.15 -5.70
CA ARG A 4 -2.67 16.08 -5.26
C ARG A 4 -3.45 15.13 -4.37
N PRO A 5 -4.31 14.26 -4.93
CA PRO A 5 -4.97 13.25 -4.13
C PRO A 5 -3.93 12.29 -3.52
N PRO A 6 -4.30 11.57 -2.46
CA PRO A 6 -3.49 10.44 -1.98
C PRO A 6 -3.23 9.46 -3.13
N PHE A 7 -1.95 9.21 -3.41
CA PHE A 7 -1.53 8.30 -4.50
C PHE A 7 -1.55 6.83 -4.05
N GLY A 8 -1.38 6.59 -2.75
CA GLY A 8 -1.26 5.27 -2.16
C GLY A 8 -0.50 5.33 -0.84
N VAL A 9 -0.07 4.18 -0.34
CA VAL A 9 0.81 4.06 0.82
C VAL A 9 2.03 3.19 0.50
N PHE A 10 3.14 3.51 1.15
CA PHE A 10 4.31 2.65 1.15
C PHE A 10 4.25 1.67 2.32
N LEU A 11 4.67 0.43 2.08
CA LEU A 11 4.58 -0.68 3.00
C LEU A 11 5.97 -1.31 3.16
N VAL A 12 6.32 -1.64 4.39
CA VAL A 12 7.39 -2.60 4.65
C VAL A 12 6.78 -4.00 4.56
N ILE A 13 7.50 -4.92 3.93
CA ILE A 13 7.01 -6.29 3.72
C ILE A 13 7.68 -7.21 4.74
N ASP A 14 6.85 -7.87 5.55
CA ASP A 14 7.31 -8.83 6.53
C ASP A 14 8.14 -9.95 5.86
N GLY A 15 9.33 -10.21 6.39
CA GLY A 15 10.25 -11.21 5.85
C GLY A 15 11.07 -10.75 4.63
N VAL A 16 10.87 -9.54 4.11
CA VAL A 16 11.63 -9.02 2.94
C VAL A 16 12.21 -7.62 3.25
N PRO A 17 13.36 -7.55 3.94
CA PRO A 17 13.88 -6.30 4.53
C PRO A 17 14.30 -5.22 3.52
N ASN A 18 14.56 -5.59 2.27
CA ASN A 18 15.04 -4.69 1.22
C ASN A 18 13.95 -4.31 0.20
N ALA A 19 12.71 -4.78 0.40
CA ALA A 19 11.61 -4.49 -0.49
C ALA A 19 10.67 -3.46 0.14
N VAL A 20 10.30 -2.46 -0.67
CA VAL A 20 9.23 -1.53 -0.32
C VAL A 20 8.03 -1.82 -1.22
N GLY A 21 6.89 -2.06 -0.59
CA GLY A 21 5.61 -2.18 -1.28
C GLY A 21 5.00 -0.80 -1.54
N LEU A 22 4.39 -0.63 -2.70
CA LEU A 22 3.48 0.48 -3.00
C LEU A 22 2.08 -0.11 -3.19
N ALA A 23 1.16 0.27 -2.31
CA ALA A 23 -0.25 0.04 -2.52
C ALA A 23 -0.89 1.30 -3.10
N GLU A 24 -1.14 1.28 -4.41
CA GLU A 24 -1.79 2.40 -5.11
C GLU A 24 -3.27 2.48 -4.74
N ILE A 25 -3.80 3.70 -4.64
CA ILE A 25 -5.22 3.91 -4.32
C ILE A 25 -6.17 3.27 -5.35
N THR A 26 -5.71 3.08 -6.58
CA THR A 26 -6.45 2.39 -7.66
C THR A 26 -6.55 0.88 -7.46
N ALA A 27 -5.68 0.31 -6.62
CA ALA A 27 -5.66 -1.10 -6.24
C ALA A 27 -6.19 -1.32 -4.82
N MET A 28 -6.92 -0.35 -4.26
CA MET A 28 -7.55 -0.43 -2.94
C MET A 28 -9.08 -0.48 -3.07
N PRO A 29 -9.79 -1.02 -2.05
CA PRO A 29 -11.24 -0.92 -1.97
C PRO A 29 -11.71 0.55 -1.95
N HIS A 30 -12.68 0.91 -2.81
CA HIS A 30 -13.13 2.30 -2.98
C HIS A 30 -13.75 2.93 -1.72
N HIS A 31 -14.21 2.12 -0.77
CA HIS A 31 -14.86 2.55 0.46
C HIS A 31 -13.93 2.60 1.68
N MET A 32 -12.63 2.38 1.50
CA MET A 32 -11.66 2.44 2.60
C MET A 32 -10.80 3.71 2.55
N GLU A 33 -10.59 4.30 3.72
CA GLU A 33 -9.54 5.29 3.93
C GLU A 33 -8.17 4.62 3.95
N LEU A 34 -7.12 5.35 3.57
CA LEU A 34 -5.75 4.83 3.63
C LEU A 34 -5.41 4.27 5.03
N PRO A 35 -4.61 3.19 5.10
CA PRO A 35 -4.14 2.68 6.38
C PRO A 35 -3.40 3.77 7.15
N ALA A 36 -3.64 3.86 8.46
CA ALA A 36 -2.85 4.71 9.34
C ALA A 36 -1.38 4.26 9.36
N VAL A 37 -0.45 5.18 9.61
CA VAL A 37 0.96 4.84 9.79
C VAL A 37 1.10 3.85 10.95
N GLY A 38 1.76 2.72 10.71
CA GLY A 38 1.94 1.65 11.68
C GLY A 38 0.79 0.63 11.76
N ALA A 39 -0.25 0.77 10.92
CA ALA A 39 -1.27 -0.27 10.77
C ALA A 39 -0.70 -1.49 10.03
N SER A 40 -1.10 -2.68 10.48
CA SER A 40 -0.84 -3.93 9.75
C SER A 40 -1.94 -4.13 8.70
N VAL A 41 -1.54 -4.46 7.47
CA VAL A 41 -2.44 -4.72 6.35
C VAL A 41 -2.04 -6.02 5.64
N ALA A 42 -2.98 -6.64 4.95
CA ALA A 42 -2.75 -7.79 4.10
C ALA A 42 -3.08 -7.43 2.64
N GLY A 43 -2.44 -8.13 1.71
CA GLY A 43 -2.67 -7.92 0.29
C GLY A 43 -1.83 -8.84 -0.58
N GLU A 44 -2.02 -8.70 -1.89
CA GLU A 44 -1.40 -9.52 -2.93
C GLU A 44 -0.41 -8.69 -3.74
N VAL A 45 0.78 -9.24 -3.99
CA VAL A 45 1.74 -8.66 -4.94
C VAL A 45 1.25 -8.89 -6.35
N ILE A 46 0.96 -7.81 -7.08
CA ILE A 46 0.41 -7.85 -8.44
C ILE A 46 1.39 -7.37 -9.51
N TRP A 47 2.50 -6.74 -9.12
CA TRP A 47 3.58 -6.34 -10.03
C TRP A 47 4.89 -6.09 -9.28
N HIS A 48 6.03 -6.12 -9.97
CA HIS A 48 7.31 -5.68 -9.41
C HIS A 48 8.16 -4.95 -10.45
N THR A 49 8.98 -4.01 -9.99
CA THR A 49 10.05 -3.39 -10.78
C THR A 49 11.37 -3.47 -10.03
N GLU A 50 12.32 -4.18 -10.63
CA GLU A 50 13.62 -4.46 -10.02
C GLU A 50 14.46 -3.19 -9.85
N HIS A 51 14.46 -2.30 -10.85
CA HIS A 51 15.29 -1.10 -10.86
C HIS A 51 14.94 -0.08 -9.75
N ASN A 52 13.73 -0.16 -9.18
CA ASN A 52 13.30 0.67 -8.06
C ASN A 52 13.21 -0.10 -6.74
N HIS A 53 13.50 -1.41 -6.71
CA HIS A 53 13.22 -2.31 -5.59
C HIS A 53 11.78 -2.17 -5.04
N GLN A 54 10.83 -1.98 -5.96
CA GLN A 54 9.42 -1.74 -5.63
C GLN A 54 8.54 -2.89 -6.09
N VAL A 55 7.57 -3.24 -5.24
CA VAL A 55 6.47 -4.14 -5.61
C VAL A 55 5.16 -3.39 -5.50
N LYS A 56 4.25 -3.64 -6.43
CA LYS A 56 2.88 -3.13 -6.38
C LYS A 56 2.00 -4.13 -5.66
N ILE A 57 1.24 -3.65 -4.69
CA ILE A 57 0.39 -4.47 -3.85
C ILE A 57 -1.07 -4.04 -4.04
N ARG A 58 -1.94 -5.01 -4.28
CA ARG A 58 -3.39 -4.85 -4.11
C ARG A 58 -3.72 -5.15 -2.66
N LEU A 59 -4.35 -4.22 -1.95
CA LEU A 59 -4.75 -4.47 -0.57
C LEU A 59 -6.14 -5.09 -0.50
N ASP A 60 -6.29 -6.03 0.42
CA ASP A 60 -7.60 -6.54 0.83
C ASP A 60 -8.26 -5.57 1.82
N GLU A 61 -9.44 -5.88 2.36
CA GLU A 61 -10.04 -5.05 3.40
C GLU A 61 -9.23 -5.09 4.71
N TRP A 62 -8.93 -3.92 5.32
CA TRP A 62 -8.26 -3.82 6.63
C TRP A 62 -9.12 -3.12 7.68
N THR A 63 -8.93 -3.48 8.95
CA THR A 63 -9.47 -2.71 10.06
C THR A 63 -8.59 -1.48 10.28
N ALA A 64 -9.09 -0.30 9.95
CA ALA A 64 -8.46 0.96 10.34
C ALA A 64 -8.52 1.08 11.87
N ARG A 65 -7.48 0.60 12.57
CA ARG A 65 -7.39 0.73 14.02
C ARG A 65 -6.93 2.14 14.35
N THR A 66 -7.90 3.05 14.50
CA THR A 66 -7.66 4.38 15.08
C THR A 66 -7.25 4.22 16.55
N ARG A 67 -6.09 4.79 16.91
CA ARG A 67 -5.72 5.09 18.30
C ARG A 67 -5.78 6.59 18.48
#